data_AF-A0AAV9N2S0-F1
#
_entry.id   AF-A0AAV9N2S0-F1
#
_cell.length_a   1.000
_cell.length_b   1.000
_cell.length_c   1.000
_cell.angle_alpha   90.00
_cell.angle_beta   90.00
_cell.angle_gamma   90.00
#
_symmetry.space_group_name_H-M   'P 1'
#
loop_
_entity.id
_entity.type
_entity.pdbx_description
1 polymer ?
#
loop_
_entity_poly.entity_id
_entity_poly.type
_entity_poly.pdbx_seq_one_letter_code
_entity_poly.pdbx_strand_id
1 'polypeptide(L)'
;MSDLVRVVPGFSPLNRLLLYISMMLSPAQFAAGLGANCPSNIGFLAYNWYTQIQWYHAARSNQLHALSLLMSQFNFCYTLTYLGGVSSGNMVSAVIVGFGTAGVMVLNNAVAWVSWSTAQVQGYGVYEFWFVGWRTLSPHWHRWFLLIQLVDTLSLLGSVVFAVTIAFRTAAATKDKALVWWYRYQMVFAGGVGVLLSIWPIILWTELIIARNHIMSDTDGTAVWLFVVQVVAMLAPPCFGCCARREKVRSPSKTVVDRATEFTTLVESYQDALPEEQQAPADVPAVAEP
;
A
#
# COMPACT_ATOMS: atom_id res chain seq x y z
N MET A 1 -22.51 36.31 -13.39
CA MET A 1 -22.41 34.87 -13.70
C MET A 1 -20.94 34.53 -13.60
N SER A 2 -20.53 33.70 -12.63
CA SER A 2 -19.17 33.19 -12.58
C SER A 2 -19.02 32.15 -13.68
N ASP A 3 -18.02 32.32 -14.54
CA ASP A 3 -17.74 31.37 -15.62
C ASP A 3 -17.28 30.03 -15.03
N LEU A 4 -17.89 28.94 -15.49
CA LEU A 4 -17.51 27.59 -15.07
C LEU A 4 -16.09 27.27 -15.54
N VAL A 5 -15.22 26.84 -14.63
CA VAL A 5 -13.83 26.47 -14.95
C VAL A 5 -13.79 24.98 -15.28
N ARG A 6 -13.56 24.65 -16.56
CA ARG A 6 -13.45 23.25 -17.00
C ARG A 6 -12.01 22.75 -16.82
N VAL A 7 -11.83 21.72 -16.02
CA VAL A 7 -10.55 21.02 -15.82
C VAL A 7 -10.55 19.69 -16.57
N VAL A 8 -9.40 19.00 -16.57
CA VAL A 8 -9.25 17.68 -17.20
C VAL A 8 -10.29 16.67 -16.71
N PRO A 9 -10.65 15.65 -17.52
CA PRO A 9 -11.47 14.53 -17.06
C PRO A 9 -10.87 13.82 -15.85
N GLY A 10 -11.72 13.20 -15.03
CA GLY A 10 -11.29 12.42 -13.87
C GLY A 10 -11.45 13.14 -12.52
N PHE A 11 -12.00 14.35 -12.52
CA PHE A 11 -12.43 15.06 -11.31
C PHE A 11 -13.95 15.24 -11.26
N SER A 12 -14.72 14.50 -12.07
CA SER A 12 -16.17 14.51 -11.99
C SER A 12 -16.65 14.04 -10.61
N PRO A 13 -17.89 14.35 -10.20
CA PRO A 13 -18.43 13.86 -8.93
C PRO A 13 -18.29 12.34 -8.77
N LEU A 14 -18.47 11.57 -9.85
CA LEU A 14 -18.28 10.12 -9.83
C LEU A 14 -16.81 9.75 -9.61
N ASN A 15 -15.87 10.32 -10.36
CA ASN A 15 -14.45 9.98 -10.19
C ASN A 15 -13.94 10.34 -8.79
N ARG A 16 -14.39 11.47 -8.21
CA ARG A 16 -14.04 11.84 -6.83
C ARG A 16 -14.62 10.87 -5.80
N LEU A 17 -15.87 10.46 -5.98
CA LEU A 17 -16.48 9.44 -5.13
C LEU A 17 -15.67 8.13 -5.18
N LEU A 18 -15.29 7.67 -6.37
CA LEU A 18 -14.48 6.47 -6.54
C LEU A 18 -13.09 6.62 -5.90
N LEU A 19 -12.49 7.80 -5.99
CA LEU A 19 -11.23 8.11 -5.33
C LEU A 19 -11.35 7.97 -3.82
N TYR A 20 -12.37 8.58 -3.20
CA TYR A 20 -12.60 8.49 -1.75
C TYR A 20 -12.88 7.05 -1.31
N ILE A 21 -13.70 6.31 -2.07
CA ILE A 21 -13.96 4.89 -1.77
C ILE A 21 -12.67 4.08 -1.91
N SER A 22 -11.86 4.32 -2.94
CA SER A 22 -10.58 3.62 -3.14
C SER A 22 -9.64 3.82 -1.94
N MET A 23 -9.59 5.03 -1.39
CA MET A 23 -8.84 5.33 -0.17
C MET A 23 -9.36 4.51 1.03
N MET A 24 -10.68 4.49 1.23
CA MET A 24 -11.33 3.73 2.31
C MET A 24 -11.13 2.22 2.17
N LEU A 25 -10.98 1.70 0.95
CA LEU A 25 -10.71 0.29 0.69
C LEU A 25 -9.23 -0.10 0.89
N SER A 26 -8.32 0.84 1.16
CA SER A 26 -6.90 0.52 1.34
C SER A 26 -6.59 -0.53 2.43
N PRO A 27 -7.29 -0.59 3.58
CA PRO A 27 -7.06 -1.65 4.57
C PRO A 27 -7.58 -3.02 4.10
N ALA A 28 -8.67 -3.02 3.33
CA ALA A 28 -9.21 -4.22 2.70
C ALA A 28 -8.24 -4.78 1.67
N GLN A 29 -7.63 -3.89 0.88
CA GLN A 29 -6.58 -4.23 -0.08
C GLN A 29 -5.35 -4.82 0.64
N PHE A 30 -4.97 -4.24 1.78
CA PHE A 30 -3.85 -4.74 2.57
C PHE A 30 -4.12 -6.15 3.07
N ALA A 31 -5.30 -6.38 3.64
CA ALA A 31 -5.71 -7.70 4.10
C ALA A 31 -5.82 -8.71 2.95
N ALA A 32 -6.23 -8.27 1.75
CA ALA A 32 -6.35 -9.13 0.57
C ALA A 32 -5.00 -9.64 0.05
N GLY A 33 -3.94 -8.82 0.14
CA GLY A 33 -2.60 -9.21 -0.32
C GLY A 33 -1.85 -10.17 0.63
N LEU A 34 -2.21 -10.23 1.91
CA LEU A 34 -1.54 -11.09 2.90
C LEU A 34 -1.75 -12.58 2.58
N GLY A 35 -0.66 -13.30 2.31
CA GLY A 35 -0.69 -14.72 1.95
C GLY A 35 -1.27 -15.02 0.57
N ALA A 36 -1.55 -14.00 -0.25
CA ALA A 36 -2.06 -14.17 -1.60
C ALA A 36 -0.94 -14.44 -2.60
N ASN A 37 -0.97 -15.61 -3.24
CA ASN A 37 -0.13 -15.94 -4.39
C ASN A 37 -0.66 -15.34 -5.71
N CYS A 38 -1.93 -14.91 -5.72
CA CYS A 38 -2.50 -14.17 -6.83
C CYS A 38 -2.16 -12.67 -6.70
N PRO A 39 -2.00 -11.96 -7.83
CA PRO A 39 -1.71 -10.52 -7.85
C PRO A 39 -2.93 -9.65 -7.50
N SER A 40 -3.60 -9.91 -6.37
CA SER A 40 -4.82 -9.20 -5.93
C SER A 40 -4.64 -7.68 -5.85
N ASN A 41 -3.42 -7.23 -5.59
CA ASN A 41 -3.08 -5.82 -5.42
C ASN A 41 -2.62 -5.13 -6.72
N ILE A 42 -2.46 -5.85 -7.83
CA ILE A 42 -2.09 -5.24 -9.11
C ILE A 42 -3.20 -4.33 -9.64
N GLY A 43 -4.47 -4.68 -9.45
CA GLY A 43 -5.59 -3.81 -9.86
C GLY A 43 -5.56 -2.45 -9.16
N PHE A 44 -5.30 -2.45 -7.84
CA PHE A 44 -5.10 -1.23 -7.05
C PHE A 44 -3.90 -0.41 -7.55
N LEU A 45 -2.77 -1.08 -7.77
CA LEU A 45 -1.56 -0.44 -8.28
C LEU A 45 -1.79 0.19 -9.67
N ALA A 46 -2.49 -0.50 -10.57
CA ALA A 46 -2.80 -0.02 -11.91
C ALA A 46 -3.74 1.18 -11.88
N TYR A 47 -4.79 1.15 -11.05
CA TYR A 47 -5.68 2.28 -10.84
C TYR A 47 -4.90 3.52 -10.37
N ASN A 48 -4.02 3.35 -9.38
CA ASN A 48 -3.21 4.44 -8.83
C ASN A 48 -2.19 4.99 -9.82
N TRP A 49 -1.53 4.14 -10.62
CA TRP A 49 -0.65 4.60 -11.69
C TRP A 49 -1.40 5.40 -12.73
N TYR A 50 -2.55 4.90 -13.19
CA TYR A 50 -3.35 5.58 -14.20
C TYR A 50 -3.79 6.97 -13.72
N THR A 51 -4.36 7.07 -12.52
CA THR A 51 -4.80 8.36 -11.98
C THR A 51 -3.63 9.32 -11.80
N GLN A 52 -2.49 8.85 -11.30
CA GLN A 52 -1.31 9.71 -11.12
C GLN A 52 -0.67 10.16 -12.42
N ILE A 53 -0.67 9.34 -13.46
CA ILE A 53 -0.22 9.73 -14.80
C ILE A 53 -1.14 10.82 -15.36
N GLN A 54 -2.47 10.67 -15.23
CA GLN A 54 -3.42 11.69 -15.66
C GLN A 54 -3.18 13.01 -14.92
N TRP A 55 -2.95 12.96 -13.62
CA TRP A 55 -2.67 14.13 -12.81
C TRP A 55 -1.36 14.80 -13.18
N TYR A 56 -0.34 14.00 -13.50
CA TYR A 56 0.95 14.52 -13.95
C TYR A 56 0.81 15.27 -15.27
N HIS A 57 0.11 14.70 -16.24
CA HIS A 57 -0.17 15.37 -17.51
C HIS A 57 -0.97 16.66 -17.31
N ALA A 58 -1.99 16.63 -16.45
CA ALA A 58 -2.80 17.81 -16.15
C ALA A 58 -1.98 18.92 -15.45
N ALA A 59 -1.12 18.56 -14.51
CA ALA A 59 -0.21 19.50 -13.84
C ALA A 59 0.76 20.15 -14.83
N ARG A 60 1.41 19.32 -15.67
CA ARG A 60 2.35 19.78 -16.70
C ARG A 60 1.69 20.68 -17.75
N SER A 61 0.41 20.46 -18.02
CA SER A 61 -0.37 21.22 -19.00
C SER A 61 -1.07 22.43 -18.38
N ASN A 62 -0.87 22.70 -17.07
CA ASN A 62 -1.55 23.76 -16.31
C ASN A 62 -3.09 23.69 -16.34
N GLN A 63 -3.65 22.48 -16.38
CA GLN A 63 -5.10 22.26 -16.48
C GLN A 63 -5.75 21.90 -15.14
N LEU A 64 -5.01 21.97 -14.03
CA LEU A 64 -5.53 21.68 -12.69
C LEU A 64 -6.26 22.86 -12.05
N HIS A 65 -5.96 24.10 -12.47
CA HIS A 65 -6.53 25.30 -11.86
C HIS A 65 -6.40 25.29 -10.31
N ALA A 66 -7.45 25.65 -9.58
CA ALA A 66 -7.48 25.67 -8.12
C ALA A 66 -7.34 24.27 -7.47
N LEU A 67 -7.48 23.16 -8.22
CA LEU A 67 -7.14 21.82 -7.71
C LEU A 67 -5.65 21.70 -7.36
N SER A 68 -4.79 22.55 -7.93
CA SER A 68 -3.36 22.61 -7.57
C SER A 68 -3.12 22.90 -6.08
N LEU A 69 -4.09 23.45 -5.36
CA LEU A 69 -4.05 23.69 -3.91
C LEU A 69 -4.22 22.41 -3.08
N LEU A 70 -4.72 21.33 -3.69
CA LEU A 70 -4.97 20.04 -3.03
C LEU A 70 -3.82 19.05 -3.23
N MET A 71 -2.91 19.29 -4.16
CA MET A 71 -1.95 18.28 -4.60
C MET A 71 -0.98 17.84 -3.50
N SER A 72 -0.48 18.77 -2.68
CA SER A 72 0.35 18.43 -1.51
C SER A 72 -0.44 17.60 -0.48
N GLN A 73 -1.71 17.92 -0.26
CA GLN A 73 -2.55 17.25 0.73
C GLN A 73 -2.89 15.83 0.28
N PHE A 74 -3.08 15.65 -1.03
CA PHE A 74 -3.18 14.34 -1.63
C PHE A 74 -1.87 13.55 -1.58
N ASN A 75 -0.68 14.17 -1.58
CA ASN A 75 0.57 13.44 -1.33
C ASN A 75 0.57 12.75 0.01
N PHE A 76 0.28 13.47 1.07
CA PHE A 76 0.26 12.91 2.40
C PHE A 76 -0.73 11.75 2.52
N CYS A 77 -1.99 11.99 2.10
CA CYS A 77 -3.03 10.99 2.26
C CYS A 77 -2.89 9.80 1.32
N TYR A 78 -2.46 10.01 0.07
CA TYR A 78 -2.23 8.88 -0.82
C TYR A 78 -1.04 8.06 -0.41
N THR A 79 -0.01 8.64 0.20
CA THR A 79 1.09 7.85 0.74
C THR A 79 0.58 6.80 1.73
N LEU A 80 -0.37 7.17 2.61
CA LEU A 80 -0.98 6.22 3.54
C LEU A 80 -1.82 5.14 2.83
N THR A 81 -2.62 5.52 1.83
CA THR A 81 -3.49 4.55 1.14
C THR A 81 -2.72 3.65 0.18
N TYR A 82 -1.64 4.14 -0.41
CA TYR A 82 -0.71 3.39 -1.25
C TYR A 82 -0.02 2.27 -0.46
N LEU A 83 0.32 2.50 0.81
CA LEU A 83 0.81 1.43 1.70
C LEU A 83 -0.21 0.31 1.88
N GLY A 84 -1.51 0.60 1.81
CA GLY A 84 -2.56 -0.42 1.83
C GLY A 84 -2.47 -1.41 0.66
N GLY A 85 -1.92 -1.01 -0.49
CA GLY A 85 -1.76 -1.86 -1.66
C GLY A 85 -0.50 -2.74 -1.65
N VAL A 86 0.39 -2.59 -0.67
CA VAL A 86 1.77 -3.10 -0.81
C VAL A 86 1.97 -4.52 -0.27
N SER A 87 0.98 -5.08 0.43
CA SER A 87 1.06 -6.46 0.94
C SER A 87 1.07 -7.50 -0.19
N SER A 88 1.79 -8.60 0.01
CA SER A 88 1.78 -9.72 -0.94
C SER A 88 2.12 -11.05 -0.25
N GLY A 89 1.72 -12.17 -0.86
CA GLY A 89 2.06 -13.52 -0.39
C GLY A 89 3.24 -14.18 -1.08
N ASN A 90 3.81 -13.56 -2.12
CA ASN A 90 4.93 -14.11 -2.88
C ASN A 90 5.92 -13.03 -3.33
N MET A 91 7.17 -13.43 -3.59
CA MET A 91 8.28 -12.52 -3.87
C MET A 91 8.14 -11.75 -5.19
N VAL A 92 7.57 -12.38 -6.23
CA VAL A 92 7.37 -11.71 -7.52
C VAL A 92 6.36 -10.57 -7.39
N SER A 93 5.23 -10.84 -6.73
CA SER A 93 4.26 -9.80 -6.39
C SER A 93 4.89 -8.74 -5.51
N ALA A 94 5.71 -9.10 -4.51
CA ALA A 94 6.39 -8.13 -3.63
C ALA A 94 7.26 -7.14 -4.38
N VAL A 95 8.02 -7.61 -5.38
CA VAL A 95 8.83 -6.73 -6.26
C VAL A 95 7.91 -5.77 -7.01
N ILE A 96 6.87 -6.29 -7.67
CA ILE A 96 5.97 -5.48 -8.49
C ILE A 96 5.23 -4.44 -7.63
N VAL A 97 4.59 -4.87 -6.54
CA VAL A 97 3.79 -3.97 -5.70
C VAL A 97 4.66 -3.04 -4.86
N GLY A 98 5.80 -3.49 -4.35
CA GLY A 98 6.72 -2.68 -3.57
C GLY A 98 7.31 -1.54 -4.39
N PHE A 99 8.00 -1.86 -5.49
CA PHE A 99 8.61 -0.85 -6.36
C PHE A 99 7.58 -0.07 -7.16
N GLY A 100 6.50 -0.73 -7.61
CA GLY A 100 5.41 -0.05 -8.29
C GLY A 100 4.79 1.03 -7.41
N THR A 101 4.47 0.70 -6.15
CA THR A 101 3.90 1.66 -5.18
C THR A 101 4.87 2.81 -4.89
N ALA A 102 6.16 2.51 -4.69
CA ALA A 102 7.19 3.53 -4.53
C ALA A 102 7.22 4.49 -5.74
N GLY A 103 7.13 3.96 -6.97
CA GLY A 103 7.06 4.77 -8.18
C GLY A 103 5.83 5.68 -8.23
N VAL A 104 4.65 5.18 -7.85
CA VAL A 104 3.43 6.01 -7.75
C VAL A 104 3.61 7.12 -6.71
N MET A 105 4.17 6.81 -5.54
CA MET A 105 4.42 7.81 -4.49
C MET A 105 5.35 8.93 -4.99
N VAL A 106 6.42 8.57 -5.69
CA VAL A 106 7.35 9.55 -6.30
C VAL A 106 6.65 10.38 -7.37
N LEU A 107 5.84 9.75 -8.23
CA LEU A 107 5.11 10.46 -9.28
C LEU A 107 4.11 11.46 -8.68
N ASN A 108 3.34 11.05 -7.67
CA ASN A 108 2.41 11.92 -6.94
C ASN A 108 3.15 13.15 -6.36
N ASN A 109 4.32 12.92 -5.76
CA ASN A 109 5.13 14.02 -5.24
C ASN A 109 5.62 14.96 -6.34
N ALA A 110 6.03 14.41 -7.49
CA ALA A 110 6.40 15.22 -8.65
C ALA A 110 5.21 16.04 -9.18
N VAL A 111 4.00 15.47 -9.23
CA VAL A 111 2.77 16.17 -9.62
C VAL A 111 2.55 17.39 -8.74
N ALA A 112 2.69 17.24 -7.41
CA ALA A 112 2.50 18.36 -6.50
C ALA A 112 3.57 19.44 -6.63
N TRP A 113 4.84 19.08 -6.83
CA TRP A 113 5.90 20.05 -7.11
C TRP A 113 5.65 20.82 -8.41
N VAL A 114 5.25 20.13 -9.48
CA VAL A 114 4.87 20.79 -10.75
C VAL A 114 3.70 21.73 -10.50
N SER A 115 2.63 21.24 -9.86
CA SER A 115 1.41 22.02 -9.59
C SER A 115 1.67 23.24 -8.72
N TRP A 116 2.55 23.13 -7.72
CA TRP A 116 3.01 24.25 -6.91
C TRP A 116 3.74 25.26 -7.78
N SER A 117 4.79 24.84 -8.50
CA SER A 117 5.63 25.76 -9.27
C SER A 117 4.94 26.43 -10.47
N THR A 118 3.87 25.83 -11.02
CA THR A 118 3.20 26.34 -12.22
C THR A 118 1.76 26.76 -11.95
N ALA A 119 0.87 25.80 -11.67
CA ALA A 119 -0.57 26.02 -11.62
C ALA A 119 -0.99 26.93 -10.45
N GLN A 120 -0.34 26.83 -9.29
CA GLN A 120 -0.64 27.71 -8.15
C GLN A 120 -0.22 29.16 -8.41
N VAL A 121 0.93 29.38 -9.06
CA VAL A 121 1.43 30.75 -9.33
C VAL A 121 0.45 31.52 -10.21
N GLN A 122 -0.21 30.85 -11.15
CA GLN A 122 -1.25 31.42 -12.00
C GLN A 122 -2.53 31.79 -11.24
N GLY A 123 -2.74 31.23 -10.06
CA GLY A 123 -3.93 31.40 -9.24
C GLY A 123 -3.90 32.56 -8.26
N TYR A 124 -2.85 33.39 -8.26
CA TYR A 124 -2.73 34.49 -7.30
C TYR A 124 -3.87 35.50 -7.46
N GLY A 125 -4.54 35.80 -6.34
CA GLY A 125 -5.70 36.68 -6.32
C GLY A 125 -6.98 36.05 -6.89
N VAL A 126 -6.94 34.81 -7.37
CA VAL A 126 -8.06 34.15 -8.04
C VAL A 126 -8.50 32.88 -7.32
N TYR A 127 -7.56 31.98 -6.98
CA TYR A 127 -7.94 30.71 -6.37
C TYR A 127 -8.36 30.91 -4.93
N GLU A 128 -9.54 30.45 -4.59
CA GLU A 128 -10.10 30.52 -3.25
C GLU A 128 -9.97 29.15 -2.56
N PHE A 129 -9.64 29.16 -1.28
CA PHE A 129 -9.58 27.96 -0.46
C PHE A 129 -9.97 28.26 0.98
N TRP A 130 -10.31 27.21 1.72
CA TRP A 130 -10.68 27.32 3.12
C TRP A 130 -9.47 27.00 4.01
N PHE A 131 -9.09 27.95 4.85
CA PHE A 131 -8.12 27.74 5.93
C PHE A 131 -8.44 28.70 7.07
N VAL A 132 -9.23 28.22 8.04
CA VAL A 132 -9.80 29.03 9.13
C VAL A 132 -10.49 30.28 8.54
N GLY A 133 -11.48 30.03 7.70
CA GLY A 133 -12.15 31.03 6.87
C GLY A 133 -11.71 30.98 5.41
N TRP A 134 -12.46 31.69 4.56
CA TRP A 134 -12.16 31.80 3.14
C TRP A 134 -10.95 32.69 2.92
N ARG A 135 -10.01 32.19 2.12
CA ARG A 135 -8.78 32.88 1.74
C ARG A 135 -8.63 32.82 0.23
N THR A 136 -7.98 33.85 -0.29
CA THR A 136 -7.54 33.86 -1.69
C THR A 136 -6.05 33.59 -1.71
N LEU A 137 -5.61 32.79 -2.68
CA LEU A 137 -4.22 32.45 -2.86
C LEU A 137 -3.39 33.72 -3.09
N SER A 138 -2.43 33.95 -2.20
CA SER A 138 -1.49 35.04 -2.28
C SER A 138 -0.06 34.49 -2.32
N PRO A 139 0.95 35.30 -2.65
CA PRO A 139 2.35 34.86 -2.59
C PRO A 139 2.77 34.33 -1.21
N HIS A 140 2.17 34.84 -0.12
CA HIS A 140 2.41 34.34 1.23
C HIS A 140 1.84 32.93 1.43
N TRP A 141 0.60 32.71 0.99
CA TRP A 141 -0.02 31.38 1.03
C TRP A 141 0.71 30.37 0.16
N HIS A 142 1.20 30.79 -1.00
CA HIS A 142 2.01 29.93 -1.85
C HIS A 142 3.30 29.45 -1.17
N ARG A 143 3.95 30.31 -0.38
CA ARG A 143 5.09 29.91 0.48
C ARG A 143 4.66 28.97 1.61
N TRP A 144 3.45 29.13 2.14
CA TRP A 144 2.90 28.17 3.11
C TRP A 144 2.74 26.77 2.50
N PHE A 145 2.19 26.67 1.29
CA PHE A 145 2.10 25.39 0.56
C PHE A 145 3.48 24.81 0.23
N LEU A 146 4.50 25.65 0.00
CA LEU A 146 5.89 25.19 -0.15
C LEU A 146 6.37 24.44 1.11
N LEU A 147 6.09 24.98 2.30
CA LEU A 147 6.50 24.33 3.56
C LEU A 147 5.82 22.96 3.71
N ILE A 148 4.53 22.86 3.41
CA ILE A 148 3.81 21.58 3.41
C ILE A 148 4.47 20.61 2.44
N GLN A 149 4.75 21.06 1.21
CA GLN A 149 5.33 20.22 0.16
C GLN A 149 6.76 19.73 0.50
N LEU A 150 7.54 20.52 1.23
CA LEU A 150 8.84 20.09 1.76
C LEU A 150 8.68 18.98 2.81
N VAL A 151 7.72 19.13 3.74
CA VAL A 151 7.42 18.10 4.75
C VAL A 151 6.93 16.81 4.10
N ASP A 152 6.08 16.91 3.07
CA ASP A 152 5.60 15.76 2.31
C ASP A 152 6.73 15.05 1.57
N THR A 153 7.66 15.80 0.99
CA THR A 153 8.84 15.23 0.31
C THR A 153 9.74 14.48 1.29
N LEU A 154 9.94 14.99 2.51
CA LEU A 154 10.71 14.28 3.53
C LEU A 154 9.99 13.02 4.02
N SER A 155 8.67 13.12 4.23
CA SER A 155 7.85 11.98 4.64
C SER A 155 7.86 10.86 3.58
N LEU A 156 7.79 11.24 2.30
CA LEU A 156 7.88 10.34 1.16
C LEU A 156 9.14 9.47 1.20
N LEU A 157 10.31 10.04 1.51
CA LEU A 157 11.57 9.29 1.54
C LEU A 157 11.49 8.10 2.51
N GLY A 158 10.94 8.35 3.70
CA GLY A 158 10.67 7.28 4.67
C GLY A 158 9.61 6.30 4.19
N SER A 159 8.52 6.80 3.60
CA SER A 159 7.41 5.96 3.14
C SER A 159 7.77 5.05 1.97
N VAL A 160 8.68 5.45 1.08
CA VAL A 160 9.19 4.60 -0.01
C VAL A 160 9.95 3.40 0.55
N VAL A 161 10.88 3.65 1.49
CA VAL A 161 11.63 2.57 2.16
C VAL A 161 10.68 1.65 2.92
N PHE A 162 9.68 2.24 3.60
CA PHE A 162 8.68 1.50 4.35
C PHE A 162 7.80 0.64 3.45
N ALA A 163 7.33 1.17 2.31
CA ALA A 163 6.52 0.45 1.33
C ALA A 163 7.23 -0.79 0.81
N VAL A 164 8.48 -0.63 0.35
CA VAL A 164 9.32 -1.74 -0.12
C VAL A 164 9.52 -2.75 1.02
N THR A 165 9.89 -2.29 2.21
CA THR A 165 10.13 -3.17 3.37
C THR A 165 8.89 -3.99 3.72
N ILE A 166 7.70 -3.39 3.76
CA ILE A 166 6.45 -4.11 4.02
C ILE A 166 6.17 -5.15 2.93
N ALA A 167 6.37 -4.80 1.66
CA ALA A 167 6.14 -5.74 0.54
C ALA A 167 6.95 -7.02 0.72
N PHE A 168 8.25 -6.88 0.96
CA PHE A 168 9.16 -8.02 1.13
C PHE A 168 8.92 -8.77 2.44
N ARG A 169 8.67 -8.06 3.56
CA ARG A 169 8.38 -8.71 4.84
C ARG A 169 7.08 -9.48 4.83
N THR A 170 6.02 -8.94 4.23
CA THR A 170 4.73 -9.63 4.11
C THR A 170 4.86 -10.88 3.24
N ALA A 171 5.56 -10.80 2.10
CA ALA A 171 5.81 -11.97 1.24
C ALA A 171 6.66 -13.04 1.93
N ALA A 172 7.63 -12.66 2.75
CA ALA A 172 8.45 -13.62 3.51
C ALA A 172 7.67 -14.28 4.65
N ALA A 173 6.83 -13.52 5.37
CA ALA A 173 6.15 -13.98 6.58
C ALA A 173 4.83 -14.72 6.31
N THR A 174 4.16 -14.48 5.19
CA THR A 174 2.81 -15.02 4.93
C THR A 174 2.78 -16.25 4.01
N LYS A 175 3.92 -16.90 3.74
CA LYS A 175 4.04 -18.04 2.81
C LYS A 175 2.98 -19.14 2.98
N ASP A 176 2.46 -19.37 4.19
CA ASP A 176 1.49 -20.46 4.46
C ASP A 176 0.30 -20.07 5.36
N LYS A 177 0.07 -18.78 5.64
CA LYS A 177 -0.97 -18.33 6.59
C LYS A 177 -1.87 -17.26 5.98
N ALA A 178 -2.99 -17.70 5.38
CA ALA A 178 -4.07 -16.80 5.03
C ALA A 178 -4.80 -16.31 6.28
N LEU A 179 -5.22 -15.05 6.29
CA LEU A 179 -6.09 -14.51 7.34
C LEU A 179 -7.43 -15.25 7.36
N VAL A 180 -7.94 -15.50 8.57
CA VAL A 180 -9.27 -16.10 8.73
C VAL A 180 -10.32 -15.16 8.15
N TRP A 181 -11.24 -15.71 7.34
CA TRP A 181 -12.15 -14.95 6.51
C TRP A 181 -13.00 -13.92 7.29
N TRP A 182 -13.49 -14.26 8.49
CA TRP A 182 -14.32 -13.35 9.30
C TRP A 182 -13.51 -12.16 9.83
N TYR A 183 -12.24 -12.37 10.20
CA TYR A 183 -11.35 -11.31 10.67
C TYR A 183 -11.00 -10.34 9.54
N ARG A 184 -10.87 -10.85 8.30
CA ARG A 184 -10.69 -10.03 7.10
C ARG A 184 -11.84 -9.04 6.91
N TYR A 185 -13.10 -9.45 7.07
CA TYR A 185 -14.26 -8.55 6.94
C TYR A 185 -14.33 -7.50 8.06
N GLN A 186 -14.00 -7.87 9.29
CA GLN A 186 -13.93 -6.91 10.40
C GLN A 186 -12.85 -5.85 10.16
N MET A 187 -11.67 -6.26 9.67
CA MET A 187 -10.60 -5.31 9.29
C MET A 187 -11.00 -4.40 8.12
N VAL A 188 -11.75 -4.92 7.14
CA VAL A 188 -12.29 -4.12 6.03
C VAL A 188 -13.20 -3.02 6.57
N PHE A 189 -14.16 -3.38 7.44
CA PHE A 189 -15.12 -2.43 7.97
C PHE A 189 -14.48 -1.43 8.94
N ALA A 190 -13.79 -1.93 9.98
CA ALA A 190 -13.15 -1.08 10.98
C ALA A 190 -12.03 -0.22 10.36
N GLY A 191 -11.24 -0.80 9.46
CA GLY A 191 -10.21 -0.08 8.72
C GLY A 191 -10.81 1.00 7.82
N GLY A 192 -11.87 0.68 7.07
CA GLY A 192 -12.55 1.66 6.21
C GLY A 192 -13.13 2.83 6.99
N VAL A 193 -13.76 2.57 8.15
CA VAL A 193 -14.23 3.62 9.06
C VAL A 193 -13.06 4.44 9.61
N GLY A 194 -11.98 3.80 10.04
CA GLY A 194 -10.78 4.48 10.53
C GLY A 194 -10.14 5.38 9.46
N VAL A 195 -10.04 4.91 8.22
CA VAL A 195 -9.54 5.71 7.10
C VAL A 195 -10.49 6.86 6.81
N LEU A 196 -11.81 6.65 6.75
CA LEU A 196 -12.79 7.73 6.55
C LEU A 196 -12.63 8.82 7.61
N LEU A 197 -12.55 8.46 8.89
CA LEU A 197 -12.33 9.41 9.99
C LEU A 197 -10.97 10.11 9.93
N SER A 198 -10.00 9.55 9.20
CA SER A 198 -8.70 10.19 9.00
C SER A 198 -8.71 11.13 7.78
N ILE A 199 -9.40 10.77 6.69
CA ILE A 199 -9.39 11.51 5.42
C ILE A 199 -10.56 12.47 5.24
N TRP A 200 -11.60 12.42 6.09
CA TRP A 200 -12.78 13.31 5.95
C TRP A 200 -12.44 14.80 5.85
N PRO A 201 -11.40 15.36 6.52
CA PRO A 201 -11.09 16.78 6.36
C PRO A 201 -10.65 17.10 4.93
N ILE A 202 -9.94 16.16 4.27
CA ILE A 202 -9.49 16.30 2.89
C ILE A 202 -10.65 16.12 1.90
N ILE A 203 -11.58 15.21 2.18
CA ILE A 203 -12.82 15.11 1.39
C ILE A 203 -13.56 16.44 1.44
N LEU A 204 -13.76 16.98 2.65
CA LEU A 204 -14.41 18.28 2.84
C LEU A 204 -13.67 19.41 2.12
N TRP A 205 -12.35 19.52 2.28
CA TRP A 205 -11.55 20.55 1.61
C TRP A 205 -11.60 20.43 0.08
N THR A 206 -11.59 19.20 -0.45
CA THR A 206 -11.69 18.96 -1.88
C THR A 206 -13.01 19.48 -2.42
N GLU A 207 -14.13 19.10 -1.79
CA GLU A 207 -15.45 19.55 -2.23
C GLU A 207 -15.64 21.05 -2.06
N LEU A 208 -15.09 21.66 -0.99
CA LEU A 208 -15.12 23.11 -0.79
C LEU A 208 -14.36 23.86 -1.89
N ILE A 209 -13.16 23.40 -2.27
CA ILE A 209 -12.37 24.03 -3.33
C ILE A 209 -13.09 23.92 -4.67
N ILE A 210 -13.64 22.75 -4.99
CA ILE A 210 -14.37 22.53 -6.25
C ILE A 210 -15.61 23.41 -6.33
N ALA A 211 -16.42 23.43 -5.27
CA ALA A 211 -17.64 24.22 -5.24
C ALA A 211 -17.34 25.72 -5.31
N ARG A 212 -16.33 26.19 -4.58
CA ARG A 212 -16.00 27.62 -4.48
C ARG A 212 -15.37 28.16 -5.76
N ASN A 213 -14.52 27.38 -6.42
CA ASN A 213 -13.84 27.79 -7.65
C ASN A 213 -14.60 27.36 -8.92
N HIS A 214 -15.85 26.92 -8.78
CA HIS A 214 -16.73 26.54 -9.89
C HIS A 214 -16.11 25.52 -10.88
N ILE A 215 -15.42 24.52 -10.33
CA ILE A 215 -14.67 23.53 -11.11
C ILE A 215 -15.62 22.46 -11.65
N MET A 216 -15.54 22.22 -12.95
CA MET A 216 -16.28 21.17 -13.67
C MET A 216 -15.31 20.25 -14.38
N SER A 217 -15.59 18.95 -14.38
CA SER A 217 -14.76 17.92 -15.01
C SER A 217 -15.65 16.79 -15.53
N ASP A 218 -15.33 16.30 -16.72
CA ASP A 218 -16.02 15.15 -17.29
C ASP A 218 -15.63 13.85 -16.59
N THR A 219 -16.53 12.88 -16.63
CA THR A 219 -16.25 11.55 -16.08
C THR A 219 -15.23 10.83 -16.94
N ASP A 220 -14.14 10.39 -16.30
CA ASP A 220 -13.18 9.48 -16.92
C ASP A 220 -13.66 8.03 -16.73
N GLY A 221 -14.19 7.46 -17.81
CA GLY A 221 -14.66 6.07 -17.83
C GLY A 221 -13.55 5.03 -17.65
N THR A 222 -12.31 5.34 -18.02
CA THR A 222 -11.18 4.42 -17.84
C THR A 222 -10.88 4.24 -16.35
N ALA A 223 -10.86 5.35 -15.59
CA ALA A 223 -10.71 5.30 -14.14
C ALA A 223 -11.83 4.50 -13.46
N VAL A 224 -13.07 4.61 -13.96
CA VAL A 224 -14.22 3.82 -13.45
C VAL A 224 -13.97 2.32 -13.66
N TRP A 225 -13.59 1.91 -14.87
CA TRP A 225 -13.31 0.49 -15.16
C TRP A 225 -12.11 -0.05 -14.37
N LEU A 226 -11.05 0.74 -14.22
CA LEU A 226 -9.90 0.36 -13.39
C LEU A 226 -10.29 0.20 -11.92
N PHE A 227 -11.17 1.06 -11.40
CA PHE A 227 -11.72 0.89 -10.05
C PHE A 227 -12.56 -0.38 -9.92
N VAL A 228 -13.38 -0.72 -10.92
CA VAL A 228 -14.12 -2.00 -10.93
C VAL A 228 -13.16 -3.18 -10.89
N VAL A 229 -12.08 -3.14 -11.69
CA VAL A 229 -11.03 -4.18 -11.68
C VAL A 229 -10.36 -4.27 -10.32
N GLN A 230 -10.06 -3.16 -9.66
CA GLN A 230 -9.54 -3.13 -8.29
C GLN A 230 -10.48 -3.86 -7.32
N VAL A 231 -11.78 -3.53 -7.32
CA VAL A 231 -12.76 -4.16 -6.42
C VAL A 231 -12.91 -5.65 -6.72
N VAL A 232 -12.99 -6.03 -7.98
CA VAL A 232 -13.10 -7.45 -8.39
C VAL A 232 -11.83 -8.21 -8.00
N ALA A 233 -10.64 -7.69 -8.24
CA ALA A 233 -9.38 -8.35 -7.87
C ALA A 233 -9.23 -8.52 -6.35
N MET A 234 -9.81 -7.60 -5.56
CA MET A 234 -9.81 -7.68 -4.10
C MET A 234 -10.81 -8.73 -3.58
N LEU A 235 -12.00 -8.81 -4.17
CA LEU A 235 -13.10 -9.69 -3.74
C LEU A 235 -13.05 -11.08 -4.35
N ALA A 236 -12.43 -11.23 -5.52
CA ALA A 236 -12.29 -12.51 -6.18
C ALA A 236 -11.62 -13.49 -5.20
N PRO A 237 -12.15 -14.71 -5.05
CA PRO A 237 -11.39 -15.79 -4.43
C PRO A 237 -10.04 -15.88 -5.14
N PRO A 238 -9.00 -16.47 -4.52
CA PRO A 238 -7.76 -16.80 -5.22
C PRO A 238 -8.07 -17.83 -6.33
N CYS A 239 -8.59 -17.35 -7.46
CA CYS A 239 -9.21 -18.15 -8.52
C CYS A 239 -8.18 -18.71 -9.52
N PHE A 240 -6.88 -18.52 -9.28
CA PHE A 240 -5.86 -19.30 -9.97
C PHE A 240 -5.36 -20.41 -9.05
N GLY A 241 -6.13 -21.49 -8.97
CA GLY A 241 -5.61 -22.81 -8.58
C GLY A 241 -4.52 -23.36 -9.53
N CYS A 242 -3.91 -22.51 -10.38
CA CYS A 242 -2.93 -22.89 -11.40
C CYS A 242 -1.47 -22.50 -11.08
N CYS A 243 -1.19 -21.61 -10.10
CA CYS A 243 0.19 -21.23 -9.77
C CYS A 243 0.74 -21.82 -8.46
N ALA A 244 -0.03 -22.67 -7.78
CA ALA A 244 0.51 -23.58 -6.78
C ALA A 244 -0.18 -24.93 -6.96
N ARG A 245 0.54 -25.85 -7.63
CA ARG A 245 0.38 -27.28 -7.39
C ARG A 245 0.35 -27.44 -5.87
N ARG A 246 -0.83 -27.74 -5.32
CA ARG A 246 -0.93 -28.37 -4.01
C ARG A 246 -0.08 -29.63 -4.12
N GLU A 247 1.18 -29.58 -3.71
CA GLU A 247 1.71 -30.72 -2.98
C GLU A 247 0.76 -30.84 -1.79
N LYS A 248 -0.25 -31.71 -1.95
CA LYS A 248 -0.75 -32.43 -0.80
C LYS A 248 0.52 -32.99 -0.17
N VAL A 249 0.96 -32.38 0.92
CA VAL A 249 1.67 -33.13 1.95
C VAL A 249 0.74 -34.30 2.22
N ARG A 250 1.02 -35.41 1.53
CA ARG A 250 0.46 -36.71 1.84
C ARG A 250 0.77 -36.81 3.32
N SER A 251 -0.26 -36.79 4.17
CA SER A 251 -0.11 -37.17 5.57
C SER A 251 0.88 -38.33 5.58
N PRO A 252 1.96 -38.28 6.36
CA PRO A 252 2.96 -39.34 6.33
C PRO A 252 2.18 -40.64 6.45
N SER A 253 2.23 -41.46 5.39
CA SER A 253 1.54 -42.73 5.45
C SER A 253 2.13 -43.44 6.65
N LYS A 254 1.26 -44.07 7.44
CA LYS A 254 1.60 -44.77 8.69
C LYS A 254 2.85 -45.67 8.57
N THR A 255 3.22 -46.08 7.36
CA THR A 255 4.45 -46.78 6.99
C THR A 255 5.80 -46.08 7.28
N VAL A 256 5.89 -44.75 7.40
CA VAL A 256 7.18 -44.08 7.70
C VAL A 256 7.47 -44.05 9.22
N VAL A 257 6.43 -44.03 10.04
CA VAL A 257 6.56 -44.12 11.51
C VAL A 257 6.97 -45.53 11.91
N ASP A 258 6.51 -46.56 11.19
CA ASP A 258 6.92 -47.95 11.47
C ASP A 258 8.42 -48.19 11.16
N ARG A 259 8.97 -47.62 10.08
CA ARG A 259 10.40 -47.78 9.75
C ARG A 259 11.35 -46.99 10.65
N ALA A 260 10.93 -45.83 11.13
CA ALA A 260 11.73 -45.07 12.09
C ALA A 260 11.81 -45.81 13.44
N THR A 261 10.75 -46.53 13.83
CA THR A 261 10.72 -47.30 15.08
C THR A 261 11.53 -48.60 14.97
N GLU A 262 11.58 -49.24 13.80
CA GLU A 262 12.46 -50.39 13.52
C GLU A 262 13.95 -50.02 13.50
N PHE A 263 14.32 -48.82 13.02
CA PHE A 263 15.73 -48.43 12.96
C PHE A 263 16.29 -48.06 14.35
N THR A 264 15.49 -47.43 15.21
CA THR A 264 15.92 -47.09 16.58
C THR A 264 16.07 -48.34 17.46
N THR A 265 15.19 -49.33 17.30
CA THR A 265 15.31 -50.63 18.00
C THR A 265 16.50 -51.45 17.52
N LEU A 266 16.88 -51.34 16.24
CA LEU A 266 18.09 -51.99 15.70
C LEU A 266 19.39 -51.36 16.22
N VAL A 267 19.42 -50.03 16.37
CA VAL A 267 20.58 -49.30 16.92
C VAL A 267 20.76 -49.56 18.41
N GLU A 268 19.67 -49.63 19.19
CA GLU A 268 19.73 -50.00 20.61
C GLU A 268 20.23 -51.45 20.80
N SER A 269 19.82 -52.40 19.94
CA SER A 269 20.30 -53.79 20.01
C SER A 269 21.80 -53.97 19.69
N TYR A 270 22.42 -52.98 19.03
CA TYR A 270 23.86 -52.99 18.73
C TYR A 270 24.70 -52.32 19.82
N GLN A 271 24.12 -51.43 20.64
CA GLN A 271 24.84 -50.79 21.74
C GLN A 271 25.00 -51.70 22.96
N ASP A 272 24.08 -52.65 23.16
CA ASP A 272 24.16 -53.64 24.25
C ASP A 272 25.13 -54.82 23.96
N ALA A 273 25.75 -54.85 22.77
CA ALA A 273 26.66 -55.93 22.35
C ALA A 273 28.15 -55.56 22.39
N LEU A 274 28.50 -54.38 22.91
CA LEU A 274 29.90 -53.96 23.05
C LEU A 274 30.45 -54.33 24.44
N PRO A 275 31.56 -55.09 24.54
CA PRO A 275 32.12 -55.51 25.82
C PRO A 275 32.74 -54.33 26.61
N GLU A 276 32.48 -54.33 27.92
CA GLU A 276 33.14 -53.48 28.92
C GLU A 276 34.64 -53.78 29.02
N GLU A 277 35.49 -52.84 28.63
CA GLU A 277 36.90 -52.66 29.08
C GLU A 277 37.43 -51.41 28.35
N GLN A 278 37.92 -50.32 28.95
CA GLN A 278 38.82 -50.17 30.08
C GLN A 278 38.55 -48.85 30.82
N GLN A 279 38.31 -48.92 32.12
CA GLN A 279 38.56 -47.84 33.08
C GLN A 279 40.04 -47.87 33.49
N ALA A 280 40.71 -46.72 33.50
CA ALA A 280 41.75 -46.40 34.49
C ALA A 280 42.19 -44.92 34.40
N PRO A 281 42.69 -44.33 35.50
CA PRO A 281 42.47 -42.93 35.88
C PRO A 281 43.71 -42.06 35.68
N ALA A 282 43.53 -40.74 35.66
CA ALA A 282 44.63 -39.80 35.81
C ALA A 282 44.25 -38.67 36.75
N ASP A 283 44.92 -38.70 37.90
CA ASP A 283 44.91 -37.74 38.99
C ASP A 283 45.13 -36.29 38.53
N VAL A 284 44.42 -35.39 39.21
CA VAL A 284 44.63 -33.94 39.17
C VAL A 284 45.52 -33.56 40.35
N PRO A 285 46.68 -32.92 40.15
CA PRO A 285 47.30 -32.14 41.21
C PRO A 285 46.96 -30.67 41.05
N ALA A 286 46.51 -30.08 42.16
CA ALA A 286 46.37 -28.65 42.37
C ALA A 286 47.75 -27.97 42.39
N VAL A 287 47.85 -26.77 41.83
CA VAL A 287 48.90 -25.80 42.18
C VAL A 287 48.25 -24.42 42.32
N ALA A 288 48.49 -23.84 43.49
CA ALA A 288 48.05 -22.53 43.94
C ALA A 288 48.87 -21.39 43.34
N GLU A 289 48.28 -20.19 43.40
CA GLU A 289 48.89 -18.85 43.29
C GLU A 289 50.21 -18.70 44.09
N PRO A 290 51.08 -17.70 43.80
CA PRO A 290 50.83 -16.43 43.10
C PRO A 290 51.56 -16.20 41.77
#